data_AF-A0A962U456-F1
#
_entry.id   AF-A0A962U456-F1
#
_cell.length_a   1.000
_cell.length_b   1.000
_cell.length_c   1.000
_cell.angle_alpha   90.00
_cell.angle_beta   90.00
_cell.angle_gamma   90.00
#
_symmetry.space_group_name_H-M   'P 1'
#
loop_
_entity.id
_entity.type
_entity.pdbx_description
1 polymer ?
#
loop_
_entity_poly.entity_id
_entity_poly.type
_entity_poly.pdbx_seq_one_letter_code
_entity_poly.pdbx_strand_id
1 'polypeptide(L)' 'MDVFVSYSRQDSEVISPLVALLRCAGVDVFMDVRSIAFGEDWKAAINRAIT' A
#
# COMPACT_ATOMS: atom_id res chain seq x y z
N MET A 1 -9.99 2.22 -7.28
CA MET A 1 -9.12 1.89 -6.14
C MET A 1 -10.04 1.47 -5.03
N ASP A 2 -10.01 0.18 -4.69
CA ASP A 2 -11.08 -0.42 -3.90
C ASP A 2 -10.67 -0.58 -2.43
N VAL A 3 -9.37 -0.80 -2.17
CA VAL A 3 -8.84 -0.96 -0.81
C VAL A 3 -7.45 -0.34 -0.67
N PHE A 4 -7.29 0.51 0.34
CA PHE A 4 -6.00 1.03 0.81
C PHE A 4 -5.55 0.24 2.05
N VAL A 5 -4.32 -0.31 2.02
CA VAL A 5 -3.74 -1.05 3.15
C VAL A 5 -2.67 -0.21 3.81
N SER A 6 -2.99 0.33 5.00
CA SER A 6 -2.05 1.05 5.86
C SER A 6 -1.37 0.07 6.80
N TYR A 7 -0.04 -0.04 6.75
CA TYR A 7 0.73 -0.95 7.59
C TYR A 7 2.11 -0.37 7.94
N SER A 8 2.69 -0.81 9.06
CA SER A 8 4.08 -0.50 9.41
C SER A 8 5.03 -1.26 8.50
N ARG A 9 6.17 -0.66 8.11
CA ARG A 9 7.18 -1.35 7.29
C ARG A 9 7.71 -2.63 7.93
N GLN A 10 7.70 -2.72 9.27
CA GLN A 10 8.11 -3.93 9.99
C GLN A 10 7.14 -5.10 9.76
N ASP A 11 5.88 -4.80 9.43
CA ASP A 11 4.83 -5.80 9.21
C ASP A 11 4.69 -6.18 7.72
N SER A 12 5.63 -5.76 6.86
CA SER A 12 5.54 -6.01 5.41
C SER A 12 5.49 -7.48 5.04
N GLU A 13 6.18 -8.32 5.81
CA GLU A 13 6.20 -9.77 5.58
C GLU A 13 4.85 -10.41 5.93
N VAL A 14 4.14 -9.87 6.92
CA VAL A 14 2.81 -10.34 7.35
C VAL A 14 1.72 -9.88 6.39
N ILE A 15 1.86 -8.68 5.82
CA ILE A 15 0.86 -8.07 4.93
C ILE A 15 0.99 -8.57 3.49
N SER A 16 2.17 -9.00 3.05
CA SER A 16 2.40 -9.48 1.68
C SER A 16 1.44 -10.61 1.24
N PRO A 17 1.19 -11.67 2.03
CA PRO A 17 0.22 -12.72 1.69
C PRO A 17 -1.22 -12.20 1.61
N LEU A 18 -1.60 -11.28 2.48
CA LEU A 18 -2.94 -10.66 2.49
C LEU A 18 -3.19 -9.86 1.20
N VAL A 19 -2.19 -9.08 0.76
CA VAL A 19 -2.28 -8.33 -0.50
C VAL A 19 -2.36 -9.27 -1.70
N ALA A 20 -1.60 -10.37 -1.69
CA ALA A 20 -1.66 -11.37 -2.75
C ALA A 20 -3.07 -12.00 -2.86
N LEU A 21 -3.68 -12.33 -1.72
CA LEU A 21 -5.05 -12.84 -1.65
C LEU A 21 -6.07 -11.83 -2.21
N LEU A 22 -5.99 -10.57 -1.78
CA LEU A 22 -6.89 -9.51 -2.23
C LEU A 22 -6.78 -9.29 -3.76
N ARG A 23 -5.57 -9.25 -4.30
CA ARG A 23 -5.34 -9.14 -5.75
C ARG A 23 -5.87 -10.36 -6.51
N CYS A 24 -5.69 -11.56 -5.97
CA CYS A 24 -6.21 -12.78 -6.57
C CYS A 24 -7.75 -12.79 -6.61
N ALA A 25 -8.40 -12.13 -5.64
CA ALA A 25 -9.84 -11.90 -5.61
C ALA A 25 -10.31 -10.77 -6.56
N GLY A 26 -9.41 -10.17 -7.35
CA GLY A 26 -9.73 -9.08 -8.26
C GLY A 26 -9.82 -7.70 -7.61
N VAL A 27 -9.41 -7.57 -6.34
CA VAL A 27 -9.40 -6.29 -5.62
C VAL A 27 -8.12 -5.54 -5.95
N ASP A 28 -8.26 -4.30 -6.41
CA ASP A 28 -7.12 -3.45 -6.71
C ASP A 28 -6.58 -2.83 -5.41
N VAL A 29 -5.42 -3.32 -4.96
CA VAL A 29 -4.80 -2.98 -3.67
C VAL A 29 -3.62 -2.01 -3.85
N PHE A 30 -3.74 -0.85 -3.21
CA PHE A 30 -2.67 0.13 -3.11
C PHE A 30 -1.84 -0.09 -1.84
N MET A 31 -0.52 -0.19 -2.01
CA MET A 31 0.45 -0.35 -0.91
C MET A 31 1.40 0.84 -0.86
N ASP A 32 1.55 1.44 0.32
CA ASP A 32 2.40 2.61 0.58
C ASP A 32 3.90 2.39 0.28
N VAL A 33 4.37 1.13 0.22
CA VAL A 33 5.81 0.82 0.08
C VAL A 33 6.29 0.70 -1.38
N ARG A 34 5.39 0.59 -2.37
CA ARG A 34 5.80 0.45 -3.79
C ARG A 34 5.59 1.70 -4.64
N SER A 35 5.01 2.77 -4.10
CA SER A 35 4.68 3.97 -4.88
C SER A 35 5.46 5.22 -4.46
N ILE A 36 6.25 5.16 -3.39
CA ILE A 36 7.03 6.31 -2.90
C ILE A 36 8.49 6.08 -3.30
N ALA A 37 8.94 6.82 -4.31
CA ALA A 37 10.32 6.76 -4.75
C ALA A 37 11.27 7.23 -3.62
N PHE A 38 12.49 6.70 -3.59
CA PHE A 38 13.51 7.18 -2.65
C PHE A 38 13.71 8.69 -2.83
N GLY A 39 13.42 9.48 -1.79
CA GLY A 39 13.49 10.95 -1.83
C GLY A 39 12.14 11.67 -1.93
N GLU A 40 11.02 10.96 -2.00
CA GLU A 40 9.69 11.58 -1.93
C GLU A 40 9.20 11.75 -0.49
N ASP A 41 8.54 12.88 -0.20
CA ASP A 41 7.95 13.15 1.10
C ASP A 41 6.77 12.22 1.35
N TRP A 42 6.95 11.30 2.30
CA TRP A 42 5.97 10.30 2.72
C TRP A 42 4.60 10.92 3.02
N LYS A 43 4.56 12.12 3.63
CA LYS A 43 3.29 12.80 3.94
C LYS A 43 2.55 13.25 2.67
N ALA A 44 3.27 13.70 1.65
CA ALA A 44 2.68 14.16 0.40
C ALA A 44 2.13 13.00 -0.43
N ALA A 45 2.77 11.82 -0.39
CA ALA A 45 2.29 10.62 -1.06
C ALA A 45 1.00 10.08 -0.42
N ILE A 46 0.95 10.00 0.91
CA ILE A 46 -0.24 9.55 1.63
C ILE A 46 -1.44 10.48 1.38
N ASN A 47 -1.23 11.80 1.43
CA ASN A 47 -2.31 12.77 1.17
C ASN A 47 -2.91 12.62 -0.24
N ARG A 48 -2.10 12.26 -1.25
CA ARG A 48 -2.58 12.00 -2.61
C ARG A 48 -3.33 10.68 -2.76
N ALA A 49 -3.05 9.69 -1.91
CA ALA A 49 -3.70 8.39 -1.98
C ALA A 49 -5.07 8.35 -1.28
N ILE A 50 -5.35 9.33 -0.40
CA ILE A 50 -6.59 9.40 0.41
C ILE A 50 -7.63 10.36 -0.21
N THR A 51 -7.23 11.23 -1.16
CA THR A 51 -8.13 12.16 -1.88
C THR A 51 -8.58 11.57 -3.20
#